data_AF-A0A957P386-F1
#
_entry.id   AF-A0A957P386-F1
#
_cell.length_a   1.000
_cell.length_b   1.000
_cell.length_c   1.000
_cell.angle_alpha   90.00
_cell.angle_beta   90.00
_cell.angle_gamma   90.00
#
_symmetry.space_group_name_H-M   'P 1'
#
loop_
_entity.id
_entity.type
_entity.pdbx_description
1 polymer ?
#
loop_
_entity_poly.entity_id
_entity_poly.type
_entity_poly.pdbx_seq_one_letter_code
_entity_poly.pdbx_strand_id
1 'polypeptide(L)'
;MATSPNDIYAEWRAAYELLQSGEYEKATELLRTVQITHTQNGNILAATTAGAARQICLALIAYQNEIDWHQLASGNAELRERTLNQHALSMLALVGEQVTNPFTPPVPRQPPTAPPVRPAAPKEHVSLWQRIQNLFDRQRRAARKEPHSWPEPPQLLGPATEMPKAVAQPAEATPPEQLPPHAPVFPLAPQAVEPAEMALPPRPSEIVHPDAATESEPAMQTNALESAPEIAITGHEPPALTVYCLGPFRVFQNGELLEDWNGQKGLSILKFLIAHRDSSISKDVLMDVFWPEADPEAARRNLHQAIYSLRQTLRRRDPDAQHVRFENNQYLLNPDLRIWVDVAEFEAHLHRGRLLETEGQLATAMNEYGVATTLYQADFLVEDLFEDWPHMQREQLRRAYLEIADRLSEYYLQQEDHAAAIALCQKILALDNCEEEAHRRLMRCFLAQGQRHLAIRQYHTCTQTLQEELDVPPSAETDALYELLASAR
;
A
#
# COMPACT_ATOMS: atom_id res chain seq x y z
N MET A 1 -7.01 -34.73 -24.71
CA MET A 1 -7.14 -34.63 -26.19
C MET A 1 -6.19 -33.52 -26.63
N ALA A 2 -5.43 -33.69 -27.72
CA ALA A 2 -4.55 -32.60 -28.18
C ALA A 2 -5.40 -31.49 -28.82
N THR A 3 -5.41 -30.30 -28.22
CA THR A 3 -5.98 -29.10 -28.83
C THR A 3 -5.24 -28.77 -30.12
N SER A 4 -5.97 -28.36 -31.16
CA SER A 4 -5.35 -28.03 -32.44
C SER A 4 -4.50 -26.76 -32.29
N PRO A 5 -3.33 -26.64 -32.94
CA PRO A 5 -2.56 -25.39 -32.95
C PRO A 5 -3.36 -24.17 -33.44
N ASN A 6 -4.46 -24.41 -34.16
CA ASN A 6 -5.37 -23.39 -34.68
C ASN A 6 -6.28 -22.79 -33.59
N ASP A 7 -6.69 -23.59 -32.58
CA ASP A 7 -7.61 -23.16 -31.52
C ASP A 7 -6.89 -22.21 -30.55
N ILE A 8 -5.64 -22.54 -30.20
CA ILE A 8 -4.76 -21.72 -29.36
C ILE A 8 -4.63 -20.30 -29.95
N TYR A 9 -4.46 -20.19 -31.28
CA TYR A 9 -4.32 -18.89 -31.94
C TYR A 9 -5.62 -18.06 -31.96
N ALA A 10 -6.79 -18.71 -31.83
CA ALA A 10 -8.08 -18.04 -31.74
C ALA A 10 -8.33 -17.48 -30.34
N GLU A 11 -8.01 -18.24 -29.28
CA GLU A 11 -8.14 -17.82 -27.88
C GLU A 11 -7.31 -16.55 -27.58
N TRP A 12 -6.03 -16.55 -27.95
CA TRP A 12 -5.15 -15.40 -27.77
C TRP A 12 -5.58 -14.16 -28.57
N ARG A 13 -6.25 -14.37 -29.72
CA ARG A 13 -6.81 -13.29 -30.53
C ARG A 13 -8.05 -12.69 -29.87
N ALA A 14 -8.95 -13.51 -29.34
CA ALA A 14 -10.12 -13.05 -28.59
C ALA A 14 -9.72 -12.26 -27.34
N ALA A 15 -8.71 -12.73 -26.59
CA ALA A 15 -8.14 -11.98 -25.46
C ALA A 15 -7.65 -10.58 -25.89
N TYR A 16 -6.93 -10.50 -27.02
CA TYR A 16 -6.40 -9.23 -27.54
C TYR A 16 -7.51 -8.28 -28.01
N GLU A 17 -8.57 -8.79 -28.64
CA GLU A 17 -9.71 -7.99 -29.09
C GLU A 17 -10.50 -7.42 -27.89
N LEU A 18 -10.67 -8.18 -26.79
CA LEU A 18 -11.28 -7.67 -25.53
C LEU A 18 -10.39 -6.63 -24.83
N LEU A 19 -9.07 -6.83 -24.81
CA LEU A 19 -8.11 -5.85 -24.28
C LEU A 19 -8.13 -4.53 -25.07
N GLN A 20 -8.33 -4.59 -26.39
CA GLN A 20 -8.49 -3.41 -27.24
C GLN A 20 -9.81 -2.67 -27.00
N SER A 21 -10.90 -3.38 -26.65
CA SER A 21 -12.21 -2.77 -26.37
C SER A 21 -12.36 -2.21 -24.95
N GLY A 22 -11.40 -2.48 -24.06
CA GLY A 22 -11.47 -2.08 -22.65
C GLY A 22 -12.34 -2.99 -21.78
N GLU A 23 -12.79 -4.14 -22.32
CA GLU A 23 -13.64 -5.10 -21.61
C GLU A 23 -12.79 -6.03 -20.71
N TYR A 24 -12.06 -5.42 -19.77
CA TYR A 24 -11.04 -6.08 -18.96
C TYR A 24 -11.58 -7.23 -18.10
N GLU A 25 -12.83 -7.17 -17.63
CA GLU A 25 -13.50 -8.26 -16.90
C GLU A 25 -13.61 -9.53 -17.78
N LYS A 26 -14.10 -9.37 -19.01
CA LYS A 26 -14.24 -10.48 -19.97
C LYS A 26 -12.88 -10.99 -20.44
N ALA A 27 -11.90 -10.10 -20.59
CA ALA A 27 -10.52 -10.49 -20.89
C ALA A 27 -9.91 -11.34 -19.76
N THR A 28 -10.17 -10.96 -18.50
CA THR A 28 -9.71 -11.68 -17.30
C THR A 28 -10.22 -13.12 -17.27
N GLU A 29 -11.51 -13.32 -17.50
CA GLU A 29 -12.14 -14.65 -17.46
C GLU A 29 -11.71 -15.55 -18.64
N LEU A 30 -11.56 -14.98 -19.83
CA LEU A 30 -11.01 -15.70 -20.98
C LEU A 30 -9.55 -16.10 -20.72
N LEU A 31 -8.73 -15.21 -20.16
CA LEU A 31 -7.33 -15.50 -19.81
C LEU A 31 -7.21 -16.53 -18.67
N ARG A 32 -8.14 -16.56 -17.70
CA ARG A 32 -8.26 -17.64 -16.69
C ARG A 32 -8.45 -18.99 -17.36
N THR A 33 -9.36 -19.08 -18.32
CA THR A 33 -9.65 -20.30 -19.08
C THR A 33 -8.42 -20.76 -19.89
N VAL A 34 -7.74 -19.85 -20.58
CA VAL A 34 -6.50 -20.12 -21.34
C VAL A 34 -5.37 -20.59 -20.42
N GLN A 35 -5.21 -19.98 -19.24
CA GLN A 35 -4.22 -20.36 -18.24
C GLN A 35 -4.44 -21.80 -17.74
N ILE A 36 -5.68 -22.16 -17.38
CA ILE A 36 -6.04 -23.51 -16.92
C ILE A 36 -5.77 -24.54 -18.03
N THR A 37 -6.26 -24.29 -19.24
CA THR A 37 -6.10 -25.20 -20.38
C THR A 37 -4.63 -25.43 -20.73
N HIS A 38 -3.79 -24.40 -20.69
CA HIS A 38 -2.36 -24.57 -20.96
C HIS A 38 -1.60 -25.24 -19.81
N THR A 39 -2.00 -25.03 -18.56
CA THR A 39 -1.43 -25.72 -17.40
C THR A 39 -1.69 -27.22 -17.48
N GLN A 40 -2.92 -27.63 -17.76
CA GLN A 40 -3.31 -29.03 -17.93
C GLN A 40 -2.61 -29.72 -19.12
N ASN A 41 -2.31 -28.95 -20.19
CA ASN A 41 -1.56 -29.45 -21.35
C ASN A 41 -0.02 -29.38 -21.17
N GLY A 42 0.49 -29.01 -19.99
CA GLY A 42 1.93 -28.93 -19.71
C GLY A 42 2.67 -27.79 -20.43
N ASN A 43 1.96 -26.83 -21.04
CA ASN A 43 2.54 -25.68 -21.71
C ASN A 43 2.77 -24.53 -20.73
N ILE A 44 3.81 -24.68 -19.91
CA ILE A 44 4.16 -23.75 -18.81
C ILE A 44 4.26 -22.30 -19.33
N LEU A 45 4.90 -22.07 -20.48
CA LEU A 45 5.10 -20.72 -21.02
C LEU A 45 3.78 -20.02 -21.38
N ALA A 46 2.82 -20.74 -21.98
CA ALA A 46 1.54 -20.16 -22.33
C ALA A 46 0.66 -19.95 -21.07
N ALA A 47 0.75 -20.85 -20.09
CA ALA A 47 0.08 -20.70 -18.80
C ALA A 47 0.59 -19.47 -18.01
N THR A 48 1.92 -19.29 -17.89
CA THR A 48 2.48 -18.12 -17.19
C THR A 48 2.20 -16.81 -17.93
N THR A 49 2.22 -16.81 -19.26
CA THR A 49 1.85 -15.64 -20.06
C THR A 49 0.38 -15.25 -19.86
N ALA A 50 -0.52 -16.24 -19.79
CA ALA A 50 -1.95 -16.00 -19.56
C ALA A 50 -2.21 -15.47 -18.14
N GLY A 51 -1.52 -16.03 -17.13
CA GLY A 51 -1.57 -15.54 -15.75
C GLY A 51 -1.06 -14.09 -15.62
N ALA A 52 0.06 -13.75 -16.26
CA ALA A 52 0.58 -12.38 -16.26
C ALA A 52 -0.37 -11.39 -16.95
N ALA A 53 -0.95 -11.77 -18.09
CA ALA A 53 -1.95 -10.95 -18.77
C ALA A 53 -3.23 -10.76 -17.94
N ARG A 54 -3.68 -11.80 -17.23
CA ARG A 54 -4.84 -11.74 -16.30
C ARG A 54 -4.57 -10.76 -15.16
N GLN A 55 -3.39 -10.79 -14.54
CA GLN A 55 -2.99 -9.86 -13.48
C GLN A 55 -2.98 -8.40 -13.94
N ILE A 56 -2.52 -8.13 -15.18
CA ILE A 56 -2.59 -6.79 -15.78
C ILE A 56 -4.05 -6.34 -15.97
N CYS A 57 -4.97 -7.24 -16.36
CA CYS A 57 -6.39 -6.90 -16.48
C CYS A 57 -7.01 -6.55 -15.12
N LEU A 58 -6.70 -7.31 -14.06
CA LEU A 58 -7.19 -7.06 -12.70
C LEU A 58 -6.69 -5.70 -12.17
N ALA A 59 -5.41 -5.36 -12.40
CA ALA A 59 -4.88 -4.05 -12.04
C ALA A 59 -5.57 -2.89 -12.78
N LEU A 60 -5.93 -3.08 -14.06
CA LEU A 60 -6.68 -2.08 -14.84
C LEU A 60 -8.13 -1.92 -14.35
N ILE A 61 -8.79 -3.00 -13.91
CA ILE A 61 -10.12 -2.95 -13.29
C ILE A 61 -10.05 -2.19 -11.96
N ALA A 62 -9.06 -2.49 -11.11
CA ALA A 62 -8.86 -1.79 -9.84
C ALA A 62 -8.64 -0.28 -10.06
N TYR A 63 -7.80 0.10 -11.02
CA TYR A 63 -7.56 1.49 -11.40
C TYR A 63 -8.81 2.20 -11.93
N GLN A 64 -9.64 1.51 -12.73
CA GLN A 64 -10.92 2.05 -13.21
C GLN A 64 -11.89 2.31 -12.05
N ASN A 65 -11.98 1.38 -11.10
CA ASN A 65 -12.80 1.51 -9.89
C ASN A 65 -12.31 2.65 -8.97
N GLU A 66 -10.99 2.86 -8.86
CA GLU A 66 -10.39 3.97 -8.11
C GLU A 66 -10.72 5.34 -8.73
N ILE A 67 -10.67 5.45 -10.06
CA ILE A 67 -11.12 6.64 -10.79
C ILE A 67 -12.61 6.93 -10.52
N ASP A 68 -13.47 5.91 -10.62
CA ASP A 68 -14.91 6.07 -10.41
C ASP A 68 -15.22 6.43 -8.95
N TRP A 69 -14.48 5.87 -7.98
CA TRP A 69 -14.55 6.26 -6.57
C TRP A 69 -14.15 7.72 -6.36
N HIS A 70 -13.05 8.19 -6.97
CA HIS A 70 -12.62 9.59 -6.86
C HIS A 70 -13.64 10.56 -7.47
N GLN A 71 -14.25 10.22 -8.61
CA GLN A 71 -15.32 11.03 -9.20
C GLN A 71 -16.55 11.10 -8.27
N LEU A 72 -16.95 9.98 -7.69
CA LEU A 72 -18.09 9.89 -6.78
C LEU A 72 -17.81 10.61 -5.45
N ALA A 73 -16.59 10.54 -4.93
CA ALA A 73 -16.13 11.29 -3.76
C ALA A 73 -16.14 12.80 -4.02
N SER A 74 -15.69 13.25 -5.20
CA SER A 74 -15.72 14.65 -5.60
C SER A 74 -17.17 15.17 -5.72
N GLY A 75 -18.09 14.40 -6.32
CA GLY A 75 -19.50 14.77 -6.38
C GLY A 75 -20.17 14.86 -5.00
N ASN A 76 -19.80 13.96 -4.07
CA ASN A 76 -20.26 14.02 -2.69
C ASN A 76 -19.68 15.23 -1.92
N ALA A 77 -18.45 15.66 -2.23
CA ALA A 77 -17.87 16.87 -1.66
C ALA A 77 -18.62 18.13 -2.14
N GLU A 78 -18.90 18.26 -3.44
CA GLU A 78 -19.73 19.35 -3.99
C GLU A 78 -21.13 19.39 -3.35
N LEU A 79 -21.75 18.22 -3.13
CA LEU A 79 -23.07 18.16 -2.49
C LEU A 79 -23.03 18.64 -1.04
N ARG A 80 -21.98 18.27 -0.28
CA ARG A 80 -21.76 18.75 1.09
C ARG A 80 -21.50 20.26 1.12
N GLU A 81 -20.69 20.78 0.20
CA GLU A 81 -20.41 22.22 0.08
C GLU A 81 -21.69 23.01 -0.21
N ARG A 82 -22.53 22.56 -1.18
CA ARG A 82 -23.83 23.18 -1.46
C ARG A 82 -24.77 23.16 -0.25
N THR A 83 -24.77 22.05 0.51
CA THR A 83 -25.59 21.91 1.73
C THR A 83 -25.12 22.86 2.83
N LEU A 84 -23.81 22.95 3.05
CA LEU A 84 -23.20 23.89 4.01
C LEU A 84 -23.48 25.35 3.62
N ASN A 85 -23.35 25.71 2.34
CA ASN A 85 -23.68 27.04 1.84
C ASN A 85 -25.18 27.36 2.03
N GLN A 86 -26.08 26.39 1.80
CA GLN A 86 -27.52 26.57 2.06
C GLN A 86 -27.83 26.77 3.55
N HIS A 87 -27.13 26.04 4.44
CA HIS A 87 -27.25 26.23 5.89
C HIS A 87 -26.70 27.60 6.34
N ALA A 88 -25.54 28.02 5.80
CA ALA A 88 -24.97 29.34 6.09
C ALA A 88 -25.91 30.48 5.66
N LEU A 89 -26.48 30.41 4.45
CA LEU A 89 -27.49 31.36 3.98
C LEU A 89 -28.75 31.37 4.86
N SER A 90 -29.18 30.20 5.36
CA SER A 90 -30.33 30.08 6.26
C SER A 90 -30.05 30.69 7.64
N MET A 91 -28.83 30.55 8.16
CA MET A 91 -28.40 31.19 9.42
C MET A 91 -28.27 32.71 9.26
N LEU A 92 -27.70 33.20 8.16
CA LEU A 92 -27.62 34.64 7.87
C LEU A 92 -29.01 35.28 7.75
N ALA A 93 -29.97 34.58 7.12
CA ALA A 93 -31.36 35.03 7.04
C ALA A 93 -32.07 35.11 8.42
N LEU A 94 -31.68 34.27 9.39
CA LEU A 94 -32.19 34.31 10.76
C LEU A 94 -31.63 35.48 11.60
N VAL A 95 -30.44 36.00 11.24
CA VAL A 95 -29.78 37.12 11.94
C VAL A 95 -30.26 38.49 11.43
N GLY A 96 -31.03 38.52 10.34
CA GLY A 96 -31.78 39.72 9.90
C GLY A 96 -31.02 40.69 8.98
N GLU A 97 -29.80 40.35 8.55
CA GLU A 97 -29.11 41.11 7.50
C GLU A 97 -29.52 40.63 6.10
N GLN A 98 -30.06 41.54 5.27
CA GLN A 98 -30.22 41.28 3.84
C GLN A 98 -28.87 41.42 3.13
N VAL A 99 -28.07 40.35 3.16
CA VAL A 99 -26.81 40.25 2.42
C VAL A 99 -27.08 39.72 1.02
N THR A 100 -26.79 40.51 0.00
CA THR A 100 -26.74 40.04 -1.40
C THR A 100 -25.63 39.02 -1.56
N ASN A 101 -25.98 37.81 -2.02
CA ASN A 101 -25.09 36.64 -2.14
C ASN A 101 -23.65 36.99 -2.59
N PRO A 102 -22.63 36.87 -1.71
CA PRO A 102 -21.24 37.17 -2.06
C PRO A 102 -20.57 36.03 -2.86
N PHE A 103 -21.15 34.83 -2.88
CA PHE A 103 -20.61 33.67 -3.61
C PHE A 103 -21.37 33.45 -4.92
N THR A 104 -20.87 34.11 -5.96
CA THR A 104 -21.08 33.62 -7.33
C THR A 104 -20.07 32.49 -7.54
N PRO A 105 -20.48 31.22 -7.76
CA PRO A 105 -19.54 30.14 -7.98
C PRO A 105 -18.69 30.45 -9.23
N PRO A 106 -17.39 30.12 -9.23
CA PRO A 106 -16.59 30.24 -10.44
C PRO A 106 -17.23 29.40 -11.54
N VAL A 107 -17.41 30.00 -12.72
CA VAL A 107 -17.88 29.28 -13.91
C VAL A 107 -16.99 28.04 -14.07
N PRO A 108 -17.56 26.82 -14.21
CA PRO A 108 -16.74 25.62 -14.36
C PRO A 108 -15.84 25.81 -15.57
N ARG A 109 -14.53 25.86 -15.33
CA ARG A 109 -13.56 25.92 -16.41
C ARG A 109 -13.76 24.66 -17.24
N GLN A 110 -14.27 24.82 -18.46
CA GLN A 110 -14.30 23.71 -19.40
C GLN A 110 -12.88 23.13 -19.48
N PRO A 111 -12.73 21.79 -19.45
CA PRO A 111 -11.41 21.19 -19.63
C PRO A 111 -10.82 21.75 -20.92
N PRO A 112 -9.52 22.09 -20.95
CA PRO A 112 -8.92 22.74 -22.11
C PRO A 112 -9.16 21.86 -23.34
N THR A 113 -9.93 22.39 -24.30
CA THR A 113 -10.17 21.70 -25.57
C THR A 113 -8.83 21.40 -26.19
N ALA A 114 -8.51 20.10 -26.30
CA ALA A 114 -7.21 19.66 -26.81
C ALA A 114 -6.94 20.37 -28.15
N PRO A 115 -5.76 21.00 -28.32
CA PRO A 115 -5.44 21.67 -29.58
C PRO A 115 -5.51 20.61 -30.70
N PRO A 116 -6.02 20.97 -31.89
CA PRO A 116 -6.17 20.01 -32.98
C PRO A 116 -4.81 19.40 -33.30
N VAL A 117 -4.67 18.10 -33.00
CA VAL A 117 -3.46 17.34 -33.25
C VAL A 117 -3.24 17.34 -34.76
N ARG A 118 -2.30 18.18 -35.22
CA ARG A 118 -1.74 18.03 -36.57
C ARG A 118 -1.22 16.61 -36.66
N PRO A 119 -1.61 15.80 -37.66
CA PRO A 119 -1.09 14.45 -37.80
C PRO A 119 0.42 14.55 -38.02
N ALA A 120 1.19 14.24 -36.98
CA ALA A 120 2.62 14.05 -37.11
C ALA A 120 2.83 12.89 -38.08
N ALA A 121 3.67 13.09 -39.10
CA ALA A 121 4.00 12.05 -40.06
C ALA A 121 4.43 10.78 -39.30
N PRO A 122 3.98 9.57 -39.72
CA PRO A 122 4.17 8.36 -38.96
C PRO A 122 5.66 8.04 -38.84
N LYS A 123 6.26 8.41 -37.72
CA LYS A 123 7.49 7.78 -37.25
C LYS A 123 7.09 6.36 -36.85
N GLU A 124 7.68 5.38 -37.50
CA GLU A 124 7.40 3.97 -37.27
C GLU A 124 7.84 3.56 -35.85
N HIS A 125 6.97 3.82 -34.87
CA HIS A 125 7.09 3.26 -33.54
C HIS A 125 6.82 1.76 -33.65
N VAL A 126 7.91 0.99 -33.81
CA VAL A 126 7.90 -0.47 -33.67
C VAL A 126 7.12 -0.83 -32.41
N SER A 127 5.95 -1.44 -32.59
CA SER A 127 4.99 -1.70 -31.51
C SER A 127 5.64 -2.56 -30.43
N LEU A 128 5.11 -2.52 -29.21
CA LEU A 128 5.59 -3.38 -28.11
C LEU A 128 5.66 -4.85 -28.57
N TRP A 129 4.61 -5.31 -29.26
CA TRP A 129 4.52 -6.62 -29.89
C TRP A 129 5.69 -6.89 -30.84
N GLN A 130 5.99 -5.95 -31.74
CA GLN A 130 7.02 -6.10 -32.76
C GLN A 130 8.45 -5.96 -32.19
N ARG A 131 8.62 -5.30 -31.04
CA ARG A 131 9.87 -5.35 -30.24
C ARG A 131 10.07 -6.72 -29.60
N ILE A 132 9.01 -7.27 -28.99
CA ILE A 132 8.98 -8.62 -28.42
C ILE A 132 9.27 -9.68 -29.50
N GLN A 133 8.66 -9.54 -30.68
CA GLN A 133 8.89 -10.40 -31.85
C GLN A 133 10.34 -10.38 -32.32
N ASN A 134 10.97 -9.19 -32.39
CA ASN A 134 12.39 -9.04 -32.70
C ASN A 134 13.31 -9.66 -31.62
N LEU A 135 12.90 -9.67 -30.36
CA LEU A 135 13.64 -10.26 -29.25
C LEU A 135 13.60 -11.81 -29.32
N PHE A 136 12.44 -12.39 -29.60
CA PHE A 136 12.30 -13.82 -29.90
C PHE A 136 13.09 -14.25 -31.13
N ASP A 137 13.14 -13.43 -32.17
CA ASP A 137 13.90 -13.72 -33.38
C ASP A 137 15.42 -13.67 -33.16
N ARG A 138 15.92 -12.81 -32.26
CA ARG A 138 17.32 -12.81 -31.82
C ARG A 138 17.65 -14.08 -31.04
N GLN A 139 16.80 -14.47 -30.08
CA GLN A 139 16.92 -15.71 -29.29
C GLN A 139 16.96 -16.95 -30.19
N ARG A 140 16.07 -17.06 -31.20
CA ARG A 140 16.09 -18.16 -32.20
C ARG A 140 17.35 -18.19 -33.06
N ARG A 141 17.94 -17.04 -33.38
CA ARG A 141 19.20 -16.96 -34.15
C ARG A 141 20.41 -17.36 -33.30
N ALA A 142 20.41 -17.04 -32.02
CA ALA A 142 21.41 -17.51 -31.06
C ALA A 142 21.32 -19.05 -30.89
N ALA A 143 20.12 -19.59 -30.66
CA ALA A 143 19.90 -21.05 -30.54
C ALA A 143 20.19 -21.86 -31.82
N ARG A 144 20.37 -21.20 -32.98
CA ARG A 144 20.80 -21.82 -34.25
C ARG A 144 22.29 -21.66 -34.55
N LYS A 145 23.04 -20.96 -33.71
CA LYS A 145 24.49 -20.75 -33.84
C LYS A 145 25.21 -21.16 -32.55
N GLU A 146 25.38 -22.47 -32.36
CA GLU A 146 26.71 -23.12 -32.26
C GLU A 146 26.60 -24.62 -31.93
N PRO A 147 27.36 -25.49 -32.61
CA PRO A 147 27.55 -26.88 -32.22
C PRO A 147 28.88 -27.09 -31.45
N HIS A 148 28.81 -27.89 -30.38
CA HIS A 148 29.93 -28.58 -29.69
C HIS A 148 31.10 -27.76 -29.12
N SER A 149 31.21 -27.69 -27.79
CA SER A 149 32.11 -28.56 -27.00
C SER A 149 32.09 -28.20 -25.51
N TRP A 150 32.01 -29.21 -24.64
CA TRP A 150 32.24 -29.07 -23.18
C TRP A 150 33.54 -29.79 -22.82
N PRO A 151 34.41 -29.24 -21.95
CA PRO A 151 35.57 -29.97 -21.42
C PRO A 151 35.12 -31.08 -20.46
N GLU A 152 35.84 -32.22 -20.47
CA GLU A 152 35.62 -33.30 -19.49
C GLU A 152 36.02 -32.88 -18.06
N PRO A 153 35.37 -33.45 -17.01
CA PRO A 153 35.81 -33.27 -15.64
C PRO A 153 37.11 -34.06 -15.35
N PRO A 154 38.02 -33.54 -14.51
CA PRO A 154 39.31 -34.18 -14.26
C PRO A 154 39.17 -35.49 -13.46
N GLN A 155 39.82 -36.54 -13.97
CA GLN A 155 39.95 -37.84 -13.31
C GLN A 155 41.04 -37.81 -12.23
N LEU A 156 40.77 -38.40 -11.05
CA LEU A 156 41.79 -38.69 -10.04
C LEU A 156 41.53 -40.05 -9.39
N LEU A 157 42.42 -41.02 -9.64
CA LEU A 157 42.49 -42.28 -8.90
C LEU A 157 43.92 -42.85 -8.88
N GLY A 158 44.48 -42.95 -7.67
CA GLY A 158 45.36 -44.05 -7.22
C GLY A 158 46.88 -43.83 -7.24
N PRO A 159 47.67 -44.72 -6.58
CA PRO A 159 47.28 -45.96 -5.90
C PRO A 159 47.63 -46.03 -4.39
N ALA A 160 47.53 -47.22 -3.79
CA ALA A 160 47.40 -47.47 -2.35
C ALA A 160 48.70 -47.83 -1.58
N THR A 161 48.62 -47.72 -0.23
CA THR A 161 49.30 -48.46 0.87
C THR A 161 48.89 -47.79 2.21
N GLU A 162 48.75 -48.43 3.38
CA GLU A 162 48.69 -49.85 3.80
C GLU A 162 47.90 -49.94 5.15
N MET A 163 47.91 -51.07 5.87
CA MET A 163 47.49 -51.19 7.28
C MET A 163 48.54 -52.00 8.08
N PRO A 164 48.57 -51.98 9.44
CA PRO A 164 47.80 -53.03 10.16
C PRO A 164 47.33 -52.73 11.63
N LYS A 165 46.16 -53.30 11.98
CA LYS A 165 45.76 -53.95 13.28
C LYS A 165 45.73 -53.13 14.61
N ALA A 166 44.94 -53.47 15.65
CA ALA A 166 43.69 -54.25 15.85
C ALA A 166 43.27 -54.20 17.36
N VAL A 167 42.13 -54.85 17.74
CA VAL A 167 41.68 -55.25 19.12
C VAL A 167 40.99 -54.13 19.96
N ALA A 168 39.84 -54.31 20.64
CA ALA A 168 38.74 -55.32 20.56
C ALA A 168 37.41 -54.82 21.23
N GLN A 169 36.35 -55.62 21.06
CA GLN A 169 34.89 -55.50 21.37
C GLN A 169 34.47 -56.03 22.79
N PRO A 170 33.17 -56.32 23.13
CA PRO A 170 31.85 -55.63 22.96
C PRO A 170 30.90 -55.68 24.21
N ALA A 171 29.67 -55.12 24.12
CA ALA A 171 28.37 -55.58 24.71
C ALA A 171 27.28 -54.46 24.62
N GLU A 172 25.94 -54.64 24.60
CA GLU A 172 25.01 -55.73 24.22
C GLU A 172 23.56 -55.13 24.05
N ALA A 173 22.56 -55.94 23.68
CA ALA A 173 21.34 -55.65 22.90
C ALA A 173 20.09 -54.89 23.48
N THR A 174 19.26 -54.39 22.53
CA THR A 174 17.75 -54.33 22.43
C THR A 174 16.88 -53.16 23.01
N PRO A 175 15.70 -52.84 22.37
CA PRO A 175 14.81 -51.66 22.61
C PRO A 175 13.44 -52.09 23.26
N PRO A 176 12.24 -51.43 23.13
CA PRO A 176 11.83 -50.12 22.57
C PRO A 176 10.81 -49.29 23.44
N GLU A 177 10.37 -48.10 23.01
CA GLU A 177 8.95 -47.66 23.11
C GLU A 177 8.60 -46.39 22.29
N GLN A 178 7.32 -46.20 21.96
CA GLN A 178 6.75 -45.04 21.24
C GLN A 178 5.69 -44.36 22.12
N LEU A 179 5.53 -43.03 22.02
CA LEU A 179 4.41 -42.28 22.62
C LEU A 179 3.81 -41.25 21.63
N PRO A 180 2.47 -41.03 21.63
CA PRO A 180 1.75 -40.20 20.67
C PRO A 180 1.57 -38.72 21.12
N PRO A 181 1.06 -37.82 20.26
CA PRO A 181 0.98 -36.38 20.54
C PRO A 181 -0.28 -35.98 21.34
N HIS A 182 -0.17 -34.90 22.12
CA HIS A 182 -1.29 -34.26 22.83
C HIS A 182 -1.70 -32.94 22.19
N ALA A 183 -3.00 -32.79 21.90
CA ALA A 183 -3.65 -31.52 21.64
C ALA A 183 -4.21 -30.90 22.94
N PRO A 184 -4.24 -29.56 23.09
CA PRO A 184 -4.97 -28.90 24.16
C PRO A 184 -6.45 -28.69 23.78
N VAL A 185 -7.33 -28.87 24.77
CA VAL A 185 -8.80 -28.76 24.67
C VAL A 185 -9.28 -27.51 25.42
N PHE A 186 -10.24 -26.77 24.84
CA PHE A 186 -10.96 -25.69 25.52
C PHE A 186 -11.80 -26.18 26.72
N PRO A 187 -11.81 -25.46 27.85
CA PRO A 187 -12.89 -25.54 28.84
C PRO A 187 -13.81 -24.32 28.77
N LEU A 188 -15.12 -24.59 28.80
CA LEU A 188 -16.17 -23.58 28.98
C LEU A 188 -16.23 -23.08 30.45
N ALA A 189 -16.75 -21.86 30.61
CA ALA A 189 -17.31 -21.32 31.86
C ALA A 189 -18.63 -22.06 32.24
N PRO A 190 -19.38 -21.72 33.33
CA PRO A 190 -19.20 -20.62 34.30
C PRO A 190 -19.43 -21.00 35.78
N GLN A 191 -19.10 -20.08 36.71
CA GLN A 191 -19.84 -19.93 37.99
C GLN A 191 -19.96 -18.45 38.37
N ALA A 192 -21.07 -18.11 39.04
CA ALA A 192 -21.49 -16.73 39.32
C ALA A 192 -20.96 -16.20 40.66
N VAL A 193 -20.75 -14.88 40.72
CA VAL A 193 -20.64 -14.08 41.95
C VAL A 193 -21.46 -12.81 41.76
N GLU A 194 -22.31 -12.49 42.74
CA GLU A 194 -23.20 -11.32 42.76
C GLU A 194 -22.50 -10.04 43.31
N PRO A 195 -23.12 -8.84 43.22
CA PRO A 195 -22.37 -7.60 42.97
C PRO A 195 -21.86 -6.87 44.21
N ALA A 196 -20.88 -5.99 43.99
CA ALA A 196 -20.43 -4.95 44.93
C ALA A 196 -20.71 -3.54 44.37
N GLU A 197 -20.98 -2.59 45.26
CA GLU A 197 -21.64 -1.32 44.91
C GLU A 197 -20.74 -0.28 44.22
N MET A 198 -21.22 0.10 43.02
CA MET A 198 -21.21 1.45 42.42
C MET A 198 -20.69 2.63 43.26
N ALA A 199 -19.64 3.30 42.77
CA ALA A 199 -19.27 4.67 43.15
C ALA A 199 -18.89 5.50 41.90
N LEU A 200 -19.79 6.39 41.48
CA LEU A 200 -19.58 7.33 40.36
C LEU A 200 -18.93 8.63 40.87
N PRO A 201 -17.94 9.21 40.16
CA PRO A 201 -17.50 10.58 40.43
C PRO A 201 -18.53 11.62 39.90
N PRO A 202 -18.67 12.79 40.55
CA PRO A 202 -19.75 13.72 40.27
C PRO A 202 -19.52 14.61 39.05
N ARG A 203 -20.62 14.96 38.36
CA ARG A 203 -20.68 16.06 37.37
C ARG A 203 -20.85 17.40 38.10
N PRO A 204 -20.21 18.49 37.64
CA PRO A 204 -20.64 19.85 37.97
C PRO A 204 -21.66 20.38 36.94
N SER A 205 -22.71 21.03 37.41
CA SER A 205 -23.67 21.77 36.58
C SER A 205 -23.96 23.15 37.17
N GLU A 206 -23.91 24.14 36.28
CA GLU A 206 -24.63 25.43 36.26
C GLU A 206 -24.59 26.44 37.45
N ILE A 207 -24.02 27.61 37.10
CA ILE A 207 -24.59 28.98 37.25
C ILE A 207 -24.95 29.51 38.65
N VAL A 208 -24.23 30.57 39.07
CA VAL A 208 -24.74 31.66 39.92
C VAL A 208 -24.16 33.01 39.43
N HIS A 209 -25.01 34.01 39.20
CA HIS A 209 -24.65 35.44 39.03
C HIS A 209 -24.73 36.17 40.38
N PRO A 210 -23.98 37.28 40.60
CA PRO A 210 -24.60 38.62 40.41
C PRO A 210 -23.66 39.76 39.92
N ASP A 211 -24.28 40.77 39.26
CA ASP A 211 -24.10 42.24 39.31
C ASP A 211 -22.77 42.93 39.74
N ALA A 212 -22.38 44.12 39.23
CA ALA A 212 -22.83 44.97 38.10
C ALA A 212 -21.87 46.17 37.87
N ALA A 213 -21.92 46.79 36.68
CA ALA A 213 -21.33 48.09 36.28
C ALA A 213 -19.78 48.22 36.29
N THR A 214 -19.10 48.98 35.41
CA THR A 214 -19.47 50.27 34.78
C THR A 214 -18.80 50.47 33.41
N GLU A 215 -19.58 50.94 32.43
CA GLU A 215 -19.28 51.76 31.22
C GLU A 215 -17.85 51.83 30.62
N SER A 216 -17.73 51.54 29.30
CA SER A 216 -17.12 52.46 28.28
C SER A 216 -17.13 51.85 26.86
N GLU A 217 -17.89 52.45 25.96
CA GLU A 217 -17.81 52.33 24.48
C GLU A 217 -17.49 53.74 23.90
N PRO A 218 -17.18 53.96 22.59
CA PRO A 218 -17.21 53.03 21.43
C PRO A 218 -15.96 53.10 20.48
N ALA A 219 -16.07 52.39 19.33
CA ALA A 219 -15.65 52.79 17.97
C ALA A 219 -14.62 51.92 17.21
N MET A 220 -15.14 50.83 16.62
CA MET A 220 -15.15 50.61 15.15
C MET A 220 -13.80 50.44 14.40
N GLN A 221 -13.45 49.18 14.10
CA GLN A 221 -12.90 48.79 12.79
C GLN A 221 -13.27 47.32 12.46
N THR A 222 -13.56 47.05 11.18
CA THR A 222 -14.23 45.83 10.67
C THR A 222 -13.31 44.97 9.80
N ASN A 223 -13.62 43.66 9.71
CA ASN A 223 -13.03 42.62 8.84
C ASN A 223 -11.64 42.09 9.29
N ALA A 224 -11.27 40.82 9.08
CA ALA A 224 -11.93 39.70 8.39
C ALA A 224 -11.67 38.35 9.11
N LEU A 225 -12.54 37.35 8.85
CA LEU A 225 -12.38 35.95 9.28
C LEU A 225 -11.80 35.11 8.14
N GLU A 226 -10.58 34.57 8.28
CA GLU A 226 -10.15 33.35 7.56
C GLU A 226 -8.84 32.78 8.17
N SER A 227 -8.95 31.99 9.23
CA SER A 227 -7.86 31.15 9.75
C SER A 227 -8.39 30.02 10.64
N ALA A 228 -8.33 28.78 10.14
CA ALA A 228 -8.49 27.57 10.96
C ALA A 228 -7.24 27.39 11.86
N PRO A 229 -7.29 26.57 12.94
CA PRO A 229 -6.52 26.84 14.15
C PRO A 229 -5.01 26.69 13.98
N GLU A 230 -4.31 27.75 14.33
CA GLU A 230 -2.85 27.80 14.46
C GLU A 230 -2.41 26.92 15.62
N ILE A 231 -1.97 25.69 15.32
CA ILE A 231 -1.28 24.85 16.30
C ILE A 231 0.04 25.54 16.62
N ALA A 232 0.20 25.99 17.86
CA ALA A 232 1.42 26.63 18.34
C ALA A 232 2.58 25.62 18.39
N ILE A 233 3.30 25.46 17.28
CA ILE A 233 4.48 24.59 17.19
C ILE A 233 5.65 25.25 17.90
N THR A 234 6.24 24.51 18.83
CA THR A 234 7.41 24.91 19.63
C THR A 234 8.70 24.96 18.80
N GLY A 235 8.93 26.08 18.11
CA GLY A 235 10.26 26.66 17.87
C GLY A 235 11.32 25.79 17.18
N HIS A 236 10.94 24.76 16.43
CA HIS A 236 11.86 24.00 15.59
C HIS A 236 11.76 24.48 14.15
N GLU A 237 12.91 24.75 13.53
CA GLU A 237 12.97 24.97 12.08
C GLU A 237 12.36 23.77 11.34
N PRO A 238 11.62 24.02 10.23
CA PRO A 238 11.06 22.95 9.42
C PRO A 238 12.20 22.03 8.93
N PRO A 239 11.95 20.72 8.76
CA PRO A 239 12.95 19.82 8.20
C PRO A 239 13.35 20.31 6.79
N ALA A 240 14.63 20.18 6.47
CA ALA A 240 15.18 20.55 5.17
C ALA A 240 14.48 19.80 4.03
N LEU A 241 14.11 18.54 4.28
CA LEU A 241 13.21 17.76 3.43
C LEU A 241 12.11 17.07 4.27
N THR A 242 10.87 17.13 3.79
CA THR A 242 9.75 16.29 4.24
C THR A 242 9.42 15.33 3.10
N VAL A 243 9.55 14.03 3.31
CA VAL A 243 9.31 13.01 2.29
C VAL A 243 8.14 12.12 2.66
N TYR A 244 7.22 11.95 1.73
CA TYR A 244 6.14 10.98 1.78
C TYR A 244 6.39 9.85 0.79
N CYS A 245 6.33 8.61 1.29
CA CYS A 245 6.52 7.37 0.56
C CYS A 245 5.39 6.35 0.79
N LEU A 246 4.54 6.52 1.81
CA LEU A 246 3.43 5.62 2.17
C LEU A 246 2.09 6.13 1.58
N GLY A 247 2.09 6.33 0.27
CA GLY A 247 1.08 7.10 -0.45
C GLY A 247 1.67 7.60 -1.76
N PRO A 248 1.04 8.59 -2.42
CA PRO A 248 1.64 9.27 -3.55
C PRO A 248 2.99 9.89 -3.16
N PHE A 249 4.06 9.57 -3.87
CA PHE A 249 5.40 10.00 -3.53
C PHE A 249 5.54 11.52 -3.64
N ARG A 250 5.93 12.18 -2.54
CA ARG A 250 6.08 13.65 -2.48
C ARG A 250 7.32 14.02 -1.70
N VAL A 251 8.02 15.05 -2.16
CA VAL A 251 9.13 15.69 -1.43
C VAL A 251 8.82 17.16 -1.31
N PHE A 252 8.77 17.66 -0.09
CA PHE A 252 8.76 19.08 0.20
C PHE A 252 10.15 19.49 0.66
N GLN A 253 10.61 20.66 0.21
CA GLN A 253 11.85 21.29 0.66
C GLN A 253 11.49 22.58 1.39
N ASN A 254 11.91 22.71 2.64
CA ASN A 254 11.57 23.84 3.52
C ASN A 254 10.06 24.17 3.55
N GLY A 255 9.20 23.13 3.49
CA GLY A 255 7.74 23.25 3.51
C GLY A 255 7.04 23.35 2.15
N GLU A 256 7.77 23.51 1.03
CA GLU A 256 7.17 23.65 -0.30
C GLU A 256 7.43 22.43 -1.21
N LEU A 257 6.44 22.03 -2.02
CA LEU A 257 6.51 20.84 -2.87
C LEU A 257 7.53 20.97 -4.02
N LEU A 258 8.29 19.89 -4.27
CA LEU A 258 9.19 19.72 -5.41
C LEU A 258 8.54 18.88 -6.52
N GLU A 259 8.01 19.57 -7.54
CA GLU A 259 7.37 18.93 -8.71
C GLU A 259 8.36 18.72 -9.89
N ASP A 260 9.24 19.70 -10.14
CA ASP A 260 10.12 19.72 -11.33
C ASP A 260 11.39 18.87 -11.18
N TRP A 261 11.29 17.55 -11.28
CA TRP A 261 12.46 16.67 -11.21
C TRP A 261 13.29 16.69 -12.50
N ASN A 262 14.59 17.00 -12.39
CA ASN A 262 15.52 16.93 -13.52
C ASN A 262 15.91 15.47 -13.86
N GLY A 263 14.97 14.70 -14.40
CA GLY A 263 15.19 13.35 -14.92
C GLY A 263 14.96 12.22 -13.92
N GLN A 264 14.23 11.20 -14.38
CA GLN A 264 13.67 10.13 -13.53
C GLN A 264 14.70 9.37 -12.71
N LYS A 265 15.85 8.98 -13.27
CA LYS A 265 16.86 8.21 -12.52
C LYS A 265 17.48 8.99 -11.34
N GLY A 266 17.48 10.32 -11.38
CA GLY A 266 17.87 11.12 -10.21
C GLY A 266 16.87 10.99 -9.06
N LEU A 267 15.57 10.99 -9.39
CA LEU A 267 14.49 10.75 -8.43
C LEU A 267 14.50 9.30 -7.90
N SER A 268 14.70 8.31 -8.75
CA SER A 268 14.82 6.89 -8.33
C SER A 268 16.00 6.68 -7.36
N ILE A 269 17.15 7.33 -7.59
CA ILE A 269 18.28 7.30 -6.64
C ILE A 269 17.90 7.96 -5.32
N LEU A 270 17.19 9.10 -5.33
CA LEU A 270 16.74 9.74 -4.10
C LEU A 270 15.81 8.80 -3.30
N LYS A 271 14.83 8.17 -3.95
CA LYS A 271 13.94 7.18 -3.33
C LYS A 271 14.73 6.03 -2.69
N PHE A 272 15.75 5.50 -3.37
CA PHE A 272 16.63 4.46 -2.83
C PHE A 272 17.46 4.95 -1.64
N LEU A 273 17.97 6.19 -1.66
CA LEU A 273 18.70 6.78 -0.54
C LEU A 273 17.78 7.07 0.67
N ILE A 274 16.50 7.38 0.45
CA ILE A 274 15.48 7.51 1.53
C ILE A 274 15.15 6.15 2.13
N ALA A 275 14.98 5.12 1.29
CA ALA A 275 14.77 3.74 1.73
C ALA A 275 15.89 3.23 2.64
N HIS A 276 17.13 3.68 2.39
CA HIS A 276 18.34 3.33 3.15
C HIS A 276 18.92 4.54 3.92
N ARG A 277 18.07 5.46 4.41
CA ARG A 277 18.46 6.74 5.05
C ARG A 277 19.55 6.63 6.12
N ASP A 278 19.56 5.52 6.86
CA ASP A 278 20.46 5.24 7.98
C ASP A 278 21.80 4.59 7.52
N SER A 279 22.13 4.63 6.23
CA SER A 279 23.30 3.95 5.66
C SER A 279 23.93 4.68 4.46
N SER A 280 25.24 4.52 4.31
CA SER A 280 25.98 4.97 3.12
C SER A 280 26.04 3.87 2.06
N ILE A 281 25.61 4.19 0.83
CA ILE A 281 25.48 3.24 -0.27
C ILE A 281 26.67 3.38 -1.22
N SER A 282 27.38 2.29 -1.52
CA SER A 282 28.49 2.36 -2.48
C SER A 282 28.00 2.80 -3.87
N LYS A 283 28.84 3.54 -4.59
CA LYS A 283 28.52 3.88 -6.00
C LYS A 283 28.27 2.62 -6.84
N ASP A 284 28.93 1.52 -6.48
CA ASP A 284 28.91 0.26 -7.22
C ASP A 284 27.55 -0.44 -7.06
N VAL A 285 26.98 -0.45 -5.84
CA VAL A 285 25.58 -0.87 -5.61
C VAL A 285 24.60 0.01 -6.40
N LEU A 286 24.77 1.33 -6.44
CA LEU A 286 23.90 2.20 -7.24
C LEU A 286 24.04 1.95 -8.76
N MET A 287 25.23 1.58 -9.23
CA MET A 287 25.43 1.20 -10.64
C MET A 287 24.70 -0.11 -10.97
N ASP A 288 24.87 -1.14 -10.14
CA ASP A 288 24.27 -2.46 -10.32
C ASP A 288 22.73 -2.40 -10.23
N VAL A 289 22.17 -1.62 -9.30
CA VAL A 289 20.71 -1.45 -9.15
C VAL A 289 20.10 -0.69 -10.33
N PHE A 290 20.69 0.44 -10.74
CA PHE A 290 20.03 1.35 -11.69
C PHE A 290 20.42 1.14 -13.16
N TRP A 291 21.55 0.46 -13.44
CA TRP A 291 22.05 0.15 -14.78
C TRP A 291 22.72 -1.25 -14.86
N PRO A 292 22.05 -2.35 -14.47
CA PRO A 292 22.64 -3.70 -14.43
C PRO A 292 23.18 -4.22 -15.77
N GLU A 293 22.65 -3.71 -16.90
CA GLU A 293 23.05 -4.11 -18.26
C GLU A 293 24.20 -3.26 -18.83
N ALA A 294 24.63 -2.20 -18.15
CA ALA A 294 25.64 -1.28 -18.67
C ALA A 294 27.07 -1.73 -18.37
N ASP A 295 28.03 -1.40 -19.24
CA ASP A 295 29.44 -1.55 -18.90
C ASP A 295 29.82 -0.62 -17.73
N PRO A 296 30.83 -0.97 -16.90
CA PRO A 296 31.16 -0.20 -15.69
C PRO A 296 31.45 1.29 -15.94
N GLU A 297 32.02 1.65 -17.09
CA GLU A 297 32.31 3.04 -17.43
C GLU A 297 31.06 3.80 -17.90
N ALA A 298 30.13 3.14 -18.61
CA ALA A 298 28.81 3.70 -18.90
C ALA A 298 27.96 3.85 -17.63
N ALA A 299 27.90 2.83 -16.78
CA ALA A 299 27.17 2.90 -15.51
C ALA A 299 27.70 4.05 -14.63
N ARG A 300 29.03 4.22 -14.53
CA ARG A 300 29.67 5.32 -13.78
C ARG A 300 29.30 6.70 -14.33
N ARG A 301 29.33 6.88 -15.66
CA ARG A 301 28.90 8.14 -16.31
C ARG A 301 27.43 8.43 -16.06
N ASN A 302 26.57 7.42 -16.18
CA ASN A 302 25.13 7.56 -15.96
C ASN A 302 24.81 7.92 -14.51
N LEU A 303 25.46 7.27 -13.54
CA LEU A 303 25.34 7.58 -12.11
C LEU A 303 25.78 9.02 -11.81
N HIS A 304 26.93 9.46 -12.34
CA HIS A 304 27.39 10.83 -12.18
C HIS A 304 26.37 11.84 -12.74
N GLN A 305 25.78 11.58 -13.91
CA GLN A 305 24.77 12.45 -14.50
C GLN A 305 23.47 12.47 -13.70
N ALA A 306 22.99 11.33 -13.21
CA ALA A 306 21.77 11.25 -12.40
C ALA A 306 21.92 11.95 -11.03
N ILE A 307 23.07 11.74 -10.35
CA ILE A 307 23.42 12.45 -9.12
C ILE A 307 23.56 13.95 -9.35
N TYR A 308 24.15 14.38 -10.47
CA TYR A 308 24.26 15.79 -10.83
C TYR A 308 22.87 16.42 -10.96
N SER A 309 21.96 15.80 -11.72
CA SER A 309 20.62 16.34 -11.93
C SER A 309 19.75 16.30 -10.67
N LEU A 310 19.91 15.28 -9.82
CA LEU A 310 19.33 15.23 -8.47
C LEU A 310 19.81 16.42 -7.62
N ARG A 311 21.13 16.61 -7.50
CA ARG A 311 21.71 17.75 -6.77
C ARG A 311 21.28 19.10 -7.35
N GLN A 312 21.13 19.22 -8.67
CA GLN A 312 20.63 20.43 -9.31
C GLN A 312 19.16 20.72 -8.97
N THR A 313 18.34 19.67 -8.80
CA THR A 313 16.94 19.81 -8.37
C THR A 313 16.87 20.31 -6.92
N LEU A 314 17.58 19.65 -6.01
CA LEU A 314 17.61 19.99 -4.58
C LEU A 314 18.28 21.35 -4.29
N ARG A 315 19.18 21.82 -5.16
CA ARG A 315 19.80 23.17 -5.03
C ARG A 315 18.90 24.33 -5.41
N ARG A 316 17.70 24.10 -5.98
CA ARG A 316 16.86 25.21 -6.49
C ARG A 316 16.32 26.12 -5.38
N ARG A 317 15.97 25.55 -4.22
CA ARG A 317 15.38 26.30 -3.10
C ARG A 317 16.29 26.34 -1.87
N ASP A 318 17.37 25.57 -1.88
CA ASP A 318 18.45 25.64 -0.91
C ASP A 318 19.80 25.37 -1.62
N PRO A 319 20.45 26.42 -2.16
CA PRO A 319 21.67 26.28 -2.96
C PRO A 319 22.89 25.81 -2.17
N ASP A 320 22.92 26.12 -0.87
CA ASP A 320 24.08 25.92 0.00
C ASP A 320 24.05 24.54 0.69
N ALA A 321 22.87 23.99 0.98
CA ALA A 321 22.77 22.66 1.59
C ALA A 321 23.15 21.52 0.62
N GLN A 322 24.17 20.76 1.04
CA GLN A 322 24.54 19.51 0.39
C GLN A 322 23.61 18.39 0.86
N HIS A 323 22.50 18.18 0.15
CA HIS A 323 21.50 17.17 0.53
C HIS A 323 21.98 15.72 0.35
N VAL A 324 22.81 15.47 -0.67
CA VAL A 324 23.40 14.15 -0.97
C VAL A 324 24.91 14.28 -0.99
N ARG A 325 25.58 13.72 0.02
CA ARG A 325 27.05 13.71 0.15
C ARG A 325 27.67 12.56 -0.64
N PHE A 326 28.97 12.66 -0.89
CA PHE A 326 29.76 11.58 -1.48
C PHE A 326 31.11 11.49 -0.76
N GLU A 327 31.28 10.42 0.01
CA GLU A 327 32.39 10.20 0.94
C GLU A 327 32.81 8.73 0.86
N ASN A 328 34.11 8.43 0.95
CA ASN A 328 34.63 7.06 0.96
C ASN A 328 34.10 6.14 -0.18
N ASN A 329 33.89 6.70 -1.38
CA ASN A 329 33.30 6.01 -2.55
C ASN A 329 31.80 5.60 -2.40
N GLN A 330 31.10 6.21 -1.44
CA GLN A 330 29.70 5.98 -1.11
C GLN A 330 28.88 7.28 -1.18
N TYR A 331 27.59 7.16 -1.49
CA TYR A 331 26.60 8.22 -1.42
C TYR A 331 25.72 8.04 -0.18
N LEU A 332 25.36 9.14 0.46
CA LEU A 332 24.45 9.17 1.60
C LEU A 332 23.58 10.43 1.55
N LEU A 333 22.40 10.36 2.17
CA LEU A 333 21.71 11.57 2.62
C LEU A 333 22.59 12.26 3.67
N ASN A 334 22.61 13.58 3.68
CA ASN A 334 23.45 14.33 4.61
C ASN A 334 22.90 14.22 6.05
N PRO A 335 23.66 13.63 7.00
CA PRO A 335 23.20 13.42 8.37
C PRO A 335 23.10 14.73 9.17
N ASP A 336 23.72 15.80 8.71
CA ASP A 336 23.65 17.12 9.35
C ASP A 336 22.36 17.88 8.97
N LEU A 337 21.54 17.33 8.06
CA LEU A 337 20.23 17.89 7.69
C LEU A 337 19.10 17.11 8.37
N ARG A 338 18.16 17.84 8.97
CA ARG A 338 16.91 17.25 9.46
C ARG A 338 16.04 16.84 8.27
N ILE A 339 15.93 15.54 8.03
CA ILE A 339 15.05 14.96 7.01
C ILE A 339 13.92 14.21 7.74
N TRP A 340 12.68 14.56 7.43
CA TRP A 340 11.49 13.86 7.90
C TRP A 340 11.02 12.88 6.83
N VAL A 341 10.65 11.66 7.22
CA VAL A 341 10.16 10.61 6.32
C VAL A 341 8.98 9.90 6.98
N ASP A 342 7.84 9.81 6.31
CA ASP A 342 6.63 9.15 6.83
C ASP A 342 6.85 7.68 7.22
N VAL A 343 7.67 6.94 6.47
CA VAL A 343 8.11 5.57 6.81
C VAL A 343 8.82 5.53 8.16
N ALA A 344 9.71 6.49 8.45
CA ALA A 344 10.45 6.52 9.71
C ALA A 344 9.54 6.81 10.91
N GLU A 345 8.57 7.72 10.74
CA GLU A 345 7.54 7.97 11.76
C GLU A 345 6.62 6.77 11.95
N PHE A 346 6.19 6.12 10.86
CA PHE A 346 5.39 4.90 10.91
C PHE A 346 6.10 3.79 11.69
N GLU A 347 7.38 3.54 11.39
CA GLU A 347 8.24 2.59 12.11
C GLU A 347 8.41 2.97 13.60
N ALA A 348 8.57 4.26 13.91
CA ALA A 348 8.72 4.76 15.27
C ALA A 348 7.43 4.68 16.11
N HIS A 349 6.27 4.98 15.51
CA HIS A 349 4.95 4.82 16.13
C HIS A 349 4.61 3.33 16.33
N LEU A 350 4.88 2.48 15.34
CA LEU A 350 4.76 1.01 15.44
C LEU A 350 5.61 0.44 16.57
N HIS A 351 6.87 0.87 16.69
CA HIS A 351 7.77 0.41 17.75
C HIS A 351 7.30 0.85 19.15
N ARG A 352 6.89 2.13 19.30
CA ARG A 352 6.33 2.65 20.56
C ARG A 352 5.04 1.94 20.97
N GLY A 353 4.11 1.74 20.02
CA GLY A 353 2.87 1.01 20.27
C GLY A 353 3.12 -0.41 20.77
N ARG A 354 4.03 -1.16 20.11
CA ARG A 354 4.41 -2.51 20.55
C ARG A 354 5.04 -2.53 21.95
N LEU A 355 5.89 -1.56 22.29
CA LEU A 355 6.48 -1.45 23.63
C LEU A 355 5.40 -1.21 24.68
N LEU A 356 4.54 -0.21 24.47
CA LEU A 356 3.42 0.12 25.37
C LEU A 356 2.45 -1.06 25.55
N GLU A 357 2.19 -1.83 24.50
CA GLU A 357 1.38 -3.04 24.54
C GLU A 357 2.02 -4.12 25.42
N THR A 358 3.35 -4.33 25.32
CA THR A 358 4.08 -5.25 26.22
C THR A 358 4.13 -4.78 27.68
N GLU A 359 4.02 -3.48 27.92
CA GLU A 359 3.90 -2.88 29.26
C GLU A 359 2.46 -2.90 29.81
N GLY A 360 1.48 -3.40 29.04
CA GLY A 360 0.06 -3.43 29.42
C GLY A 360 -0.66 -2.09 29.25
N GLN A 361 -0.03 -1.10 28.63
CA GLN A 361 -0.59 0.25 28.40
C GLN A 361 -1.46 0.30 27.13
N LEU A 362 -2.48 -0.57 27.06
CA LEU A 362 -3.23 -0.85 25.83
C LEU A 362 -3.81 0.41 25.14
N ALA A 363 -4.48 1.30 25.88
CA ALA A 363 -5.05 2.52 25.29
C ALA A 363 -3.97 3.46 24.71
N THR A 364 -2.82 3.56 25.36
CA THR A 364 -1.67 4.34 24.88
C THR A 364 -1.04 3.71 23.63
N ALA A 365 -0.94 2.37 23.60
CA ALA A 365 -0.49 1.63 22.42
C ALA A 365 -1.43 1.83 21.21
N MET A 366 -2.74 1.81 21.42
CA MET A 366 -3.72 2.07 20.37
C MET A 366 -3.66 3.51 19.85
N ASN A 367 -3.33 4.50 20.68
CA ASN A 367 -3.08 5.86 20.19
C ASN A 367 -1.83 5.92 19.26
N GLU A 368 -0.74 5.25 19.64
CA GLU A 368 0.48 5.16 18.81
C GLU A 368 0.21 4.45 17.46
N TYR A 369 -0.49 3.30 17.50
CA TYR A 369 -0.93 2.60 16.29
C TYR A 369 -1.89 3.47 15.45
N GLY A 370 -2.79 4.22 16.09
CA GLY A 370 -3.72 5.14 15.44
C GLY A 370 -2.98 6.14 14.56
N VAL A 371 -1.95 6.81 15.11
CA VAL A 371 -1.10 7.73 14.33
C VAL A 371 -0.39 7.00 13.20
N ALA A 372 0.19 5.82 13.42
CA ALA A 372 0.80 5.03 12.34
C ALA A 372 -0.17 4.73 11.18
N THR A 373 -1.43 4.37 11.46
CA THR A 373 -2.45 4.14 10.40
C THR A 373 -2.90 5.40 9.63
N THR A 374 -2.57 6.61 10.12
CA THR A 374 -2.79 7.88 9.37
C THR A 374 -1.64 8.21 8.41
N LEU A 375 -0.43 7.74 8.72
CA LEU A 375 0.75 7.89 7.86
C LEU A 375 0.67 6.92 6.66
N TYR A 376 0.15 5.72 6.86
CA TYR A 376 -0.01 4.72 5.80
C TYR A 376 -1.28 4.98 4.98
N GLN A 377 -1.13 5.65 3.83
CA GLN A 377 -2.21 5.97 2.90
C GLN A 377 -2.27 4.99 1.72
N ALA A 378 -1.12 4.50 1.26
CA ALA A 378 -1.00 3.42 0.28
C ALA A 378 0.33 2.66 0.47
N ASP A 379 0.54 1.62 -0.34
CA ASP A 379 1.80 0.87 -0.40
C ASP A 379 3.03 1.77 -0.57
N PHE A 380 4.14 1.38 0.06
CA PHE A 380 5.43 2.06 -0.07
C PHE A 380 5.85 2.20 -1.53
N LEU A 381 6.03 3.45 -1.97
CA LEU A 381 6.41 3.82 -3.35
C LEU A 381 5.49 3.16 -4.39
N VAL A 382 4.18 3.46 -4.28
CA VAL A 382 3.13 2.87 -5.12
C VAL A 382 3.34 3.11 -6.63
N GLU A 383 4.04 4.16 -7.05
CA GLU A 383 4.32 4.42 -8.46
C GLU A 383 5.48 3.57 -9.04
N ASP A 384 6.36 3.02 -8.20
CA ASP A 384 7.52 2.23 -8.63
C ASP A 384 7.19 0.72 -8.61
N LEU A 385 6.16 0.32 -9.34
CA LEU A 385 5.72 -1.09 -9.43
C LEU A 385 6.68 -1.98 -10.25
N PHE A 386 7.50 -1.39 -11.12
CA PHE A 386 8.42 -2.10 -12.02
C PHE A 386 9.88 -2.09 -11.54
N GLU A 387 10.16 -1.53 -10.37
CA GLU A 387 11.48 -1.59 -9.75
C GLU A 387 11.47 -2.74 -8.72
N ASP A 388 12.50 -3.60 -8.72
CA ASP A 388 12.55 -4.78 -7.84
C ASP A 388 12.97 -4.44 -6.40
N TRP A 389 13.84 -3.44 -6.23
CA TRP A 389 14.45 -3.10 -4.94
C TRP A 389 13.47 -2.65 -3.82
N PRO A 390 12.33 -1.95 -4.06
CA PRO A 390 11.42 -1.58 -3.00
C PRO A 390 10.51 -2.73 -2.55
N HIS A 391 10.43 -3.83 -3.32
CA HIS A 391 9.45 -4.91 -3.10
C HIS A 391 9.50 -5.49 -1.67
N MET A 392 10.71 -5.79 -1.16
CA MET A 392 10.88 -6.37 0.16
C MET A 392 10.44 -5.42 1.28
N GLN A 393 10.78 -4.13 1.18
CA GLN A 393 10.39 -3.11 2.16
C GLN A 393 8.89 -2.80 2.08
N ARG A 394 8.31 -2.75 0.87
CA ARG A 394 6.87 -2.58 0.64
C ARG A 394 6.06 -3.68 1.35
N GLU A 395 6.44 -4.93 1.15
CA GLU A 395 5.77 -6.08 1.78
C GLU A 395 5.95 -6.11 3.30
N GLN A 396 7.12 -5.73 3.82
CA GLN A 396 7.34 -5.59 5.28
C GLN A 396 6.44 -4.51 5.90
N LEU A 397 6.37 -3.33 5.27
CA LEU A 397 5.54 -2.21 5.73
C LEU A 397 4.05 -2.53 5.62
N ARG A 398 3.62 -3.20 4.54
CA ARG A 398 2.24 -3.67 4.37
C ARG A 398 1.82 -4.65 5.47
N ARG A 399 2.65 -5.67 5.77
CA ARG A 399 2.36 -6.62 6.86
C ARG A 399 2.29 -5.93 8.22
N ALA A 400 3.21 -5.00 8.49
CA ALA A 400 3.20 -4.23 9.72
C ALA A 400 1.94 -3.34 9.84
N TYR A 401 1.49 -2.74 8.73
CA TYR A 401 0.25 -1.97 8.68
C TYR A 401 -0.98 -2.85 8.93
N LEU A 402 -1.08 -4.00 8.25
CA LEU A 402 -2.18 -4.95 8.44
C LEU A 402 -2.26 -5.44 9.89
N GLU A 403 -1.13 -5.77 10.54
CA GLU A 403 -1.09 -6.17 11.94
C GLU A 403 -1.70 -5.11 12.88
N ILE A 404 -1.31 -3.83 12.74
CA ILE A 404 -1.81 -2.78 13.63
C ILE A 404 -3.24 -2.35 13.28
N ALA A 405 -3.62 -2.39 12.00
CA ALA A 405 -4.98 -2.10 11.56
C ALA A 405 -5.96 -3.17 12.07
N ASP A 406 -5.55 -4.44 12.07
CA ASP A 406 -6.32 -5.55 12.65
C ASP A 406 -6.57 -5.32 14.15
N ARG A 407 -5.50 -5.12 14.93
CA ARG A 407 -5.58 -4.81 16.38
C ARG A 407 -6.46 -3.60 16.69
N LEU A 408 -6.30 -2.50 15.93
CA LEU A 408 -7.11 -1.30 16.10
C LEU A 408 -8.58 -1.53 15.74
N SER A 409 -8.87 -2.27 14.66
CA SER A 409 -10.26 -2.55 14.25
C SER A 409 -11.01 -3.37 15.30
N GLU A 410 -10.32 -4.30 15.95
CA GLU A 410 -10.84 -5.06 17.09
C GLU A 410 -11.02 -4.17 18.34
N TYR A 411 -10.04 -3.31 18.64
CA TYR A 411 -10.14 -2.37 19.76
C TYR A 411 -11.33 -1.41 19.60
N TYR A 412 -11.51 -0.80 18.42
CA TYR A 412 -12.65 0.09 18.16
C TYR A 412 -13.99 -0.65 18.18
N LEU A 413 -14.05 -1.90 17.71
CA LEU A 413 -15.24 -2.76 17.84
C LEU A 413 -15.61 -2.97 19.32
N GLN A 414 -14.63 -3.20 20.19
CA GLN A 414 -14.83 -3.36 21.63
C GLN A 414 -15.19 -2.06 22.37
N GLN A 415 -14.81 -0.90 21.84
CA GLN A 415 -15.23 0.42 22.34
C GLN A 415 -16.57 0.91 21.76
N GLU A 416 -17.28 0.08 20.99
CA GLU A 416 -18.51 0.42 20.25
C GLU A 416 -18.33 1.54 19.19
N ASP A 417 -17.09 1.94 18.87
CA ASP A 417 -16.79 2.83 17.74
C ASP A 417 -16.78 2.05 16.43
N HIS A 418 -17.98 1.62 16.04
CA HIS A 418 -18.21 0.92 14.80
C HIS A 418 -17.82 1.73 13.56
N ALA A 419 -17.76 3.07 13.65
CA ALA A 419 -17.38 3.91 12.51
C ALA A 419 -15.87 3.80 12.23
N ALA A 420 -15.03 3.92 13.26
CA ALA A 420 -13.59 3.71 13.16
C ALA A 420 -13.24 2.26 12.78
N ALA A 421 -13.92 1.27 13.38
CA ALA A 421 -13.75 -0.14 13.05
C ALA A 421 -14.08 -0.45 11.57
N ILE A 422 -15.20 0.05 11.05
CA ILE A 422 -15.58 -0.12 9.63
C ILE A 422 -14.53 0.50 8.71
N ALA A 423 -14.07 1.73 9.01
CA ALA A 423 -13.07 2.41 8.19
C ALA A 423 -11.74 1.66 8.11
N LEU A 424 -11.28 1.05 9.21
CA LEU A 424 -10.08 0.23 9.22
C LEU A 424 -10.27 -1.10 8.48
N CYS A 425 -11.37 -1.83 8.72
CA CYS A 425 -11.63 -3.07 8.01
C CYS A 425 -11.75 -2.84 6.48
N GLN A 426 -12.32 -1.71 6.04
CA GLN A 426 -12.34 -1.35 4.62
C GLN A 426 -10.94 -1.13 4.05
N LYS A 427 -10.02 -0.50 4.82
CA LYS A 427 -8.61 -0.36 4.40
C LYS A 427 -7.88 -1.71 4.39
N ILE A 428 -8.15 -2.60 5.34
CA ILE A 428 -7.60 -3.97 5.35
C ILE A 428 -8.03 -4.70 4.08
N LEU A 429 -9.34 -4.73 3.78
CA LEU A 429 -9.88 -5.41 2.60
C LEU A 429 -9.50 -4.78 1.26
N ALA A 430 -8.99 -3.55 1.24
CA ALA A 430 -8.41 -2.92 0.05
C ALA A 430 -6.96 -3.38 -0.21
N LEU A 431 -6.24 -3.87 0.80
CA LEU A 431 -4.88 -4.41 0.68
C LEU A 431 -4.86 -5.94 0.61
N ASP A 432 -5.73 -6.60 1.37
CA ASP A 432 -5.97 -8.05 1.35
C ASP A 432 -7.48 -8.32 1.42
N ASN A 433 -8.08 -8.55 0.26
CA ASN A 433 -9.52 -8.82 0.14
C ASN A 433 -9.95 -10.18 0.70
N CYS A 434 -8.99 -11.07 0.98
CA CYS A 434 -9.20 -12.40 1.54
C CYS A 434 -9.11 -12.43 3.08
N GLU A 435 -8.80 -11.30 3.74
CA GLU A 435 -8.71 -11.23 5.21
C GLU A 435 -10.09 -11.40 5.87
N GLU A 436 -10.38 -12.63 6.25
CA GLU A 436 -11.70 -13.07 6.67
C GLU A 436 -12.14 -12.49 8.02
N GLU A 437 -11.22 -12.21 8.95
CA GLU A 437 -11.61 -11.58 10.21
C GLU A 437 -12.05 -10.12 9.98
N ALA A 438 -11.48 -9.41 9.00
CA ALA A 438 -11.95 -8.08 8.63
C ALA A 438 -13.38 -8.11 8.05
N HIS A 439 -13.73 -9.12 7.25
CA HIS A 439 -15.12 -9.38 6.84
C HIS A 439 -16.02 -9.66 8.05
N ARG A 440 -15.62 -10.54 8.98
CA ARG A 440 -16.39 -10.85 10.21
C ARG A 440 -16.58 -9.62 11.10
N ARG A 441 -15.56 -8.77 11.28
CA ARG A 441 -15.69 -7.51 12.04
C ARG A 441 -16.64 -6.52 11.38
N LEU A 442 -16.63 -6.39 10.05
CA LEU A 442 -17.64 -5.60 9.33
C LEU A 442 -19.06 -6.14 9.55
N MET A 443 -19.25 -7.46 9.48
CA MET A 443 -20.54 -8.10 9.77
C MET A 443 -21.01 -7.81 11.22
N ARG A 444 -20.12 -7.88 12.21
CA ARG A 444 -20.41 -7.51 13.61
C ARG A 444 -20.78 -6.03 13.75
N CYS A 445 -20.04 -5.12 13.13
CA CYS A 445 -20.32 -3.67 13.14
C CYS A 445 -21.69 -3.35 12.52
N PHE A 446 -22.00 -3.91 11.35
CA PHE A 446 -23.29 -3.70 10.69
C PHE A 446 -24.44 -4.29 11.50
N LEU A 447 -24.26 -5.43 12.18
CA LEU A 447 -25.26 -5.98 13.09
C LEU A 447 -25.54 -5.05 14.28
N ALA A 448 -24.49 -4.55 14.94
CA ALA A 448 -24.62 -3.65 16.08
C ALA A 448 -25.33 -2.32 15.71
N GLN A 449 -25.12 -1.82 14.49
CA GLN A 449 -25.86 -0.67 13.94
C GLN A 449 -27.29 -1.00 13.45
N GLY A 450 -27.77 -2.23 13.62
CA GLY A 450 -29.07 -2.69 13.11
C GLY A 450 -29.15 -2.88 11.58
N GLN A 451 -28.04 -2.70 10.87
CA GLN A 451 -27.92 -2.77 9.41
C GLN A 451 -27.69 -4.20 8.92
N ARG A 452 -28.51 -5.14 9.40
CA ARG A 452 -28.41 -6.60 9.12
C ARG A 452 -28.27 -6.94 7.63
N HIS A 453 -28.94 -6.17 6.75
CA HIS A 453 -28.86 -6.37 5.30
C HIS A 453 -27.45 -6.13 4.73
N LEU A 454 -26.66 -5.23 5.33
CA LEU A 454 -25.25 -5.04 4.98
C LEU A 454 -24.38 -6.17 5.52
N ALA A 455 -24.64 -6.67 6.73
CA ALA A 455 -23.92 -7.84 7.28
C ALA A 455 -24.09 -9.09 6.39
N ILE A 456 -25.32 -9.36 5.92
CA ILE A 456 -25.61 -10.46 4.97
C ILE A 456 -24.90 -10.23 3.63
N ARG A 457 -24.89 -8.99 3.11
CA ARG A 457 -24.15 -8.66 1.87
C ARG A 457 -22.64 -8.84 2.03
N GLN A 458 -22.09 -8.48 3.19
CA GLN A 458 -20.66 -8.63 3.49
C GLN A 458 -20.25 -10.09 3.52
N TYR A 459 -21.06 -10.97 4.12
CA TYR A 459 -20.85 -12.42 4.07
C TYR A 459 -20.75 -12.93 2.62
N HIS A 460 -21.72 -12.61 1.77
CA HIS A 460 -21.69 -13.04 0.37
C HIS A 460 -20.49 -12.48 -0.41
N THR A 461 -20.05 -11.25 -0.09
CA THR A 461 -18.82 -10.68 -0.65
C THR A 461 -17.60 -11.49 -0.22
N CYS A 462 -17.49 -11.84 1.06
CA CYS A 462 -16.44 -12.70 1.60
C CYS A 462 -16.40 -14.07 0.91
N THR A 463 -17.54 -14.78 0.88
CA THR A 463 -17.67 -16.10 0.22
C THR A 463 -17.27 -16.03 -1.25
N GLN A 464 -17.70 -15.00 -1.97
CA GLN A 464 -17.34 -14.81 -3.38
C GLN A 464 -15.84 -14.58 -3.55
N THR A 465 -15.23 -13.68 -2.78
CA THR A 465 -13.80 -13.36 -2.89
C THR A 465 -12.91 -14.57 -2.58
N LEU A 466 -13.17 -15.30 -1.49
CA LEU A 466 -12.43 -16.51 -1.12
C LEU A 466 -12.53 -17.60 -2.21
N GLN A 467 -13.71 -17.76 -2.80
CA GLN A 467 -13.93 -18.73 -3.87
C GLN A 467 -13.28 -18.29 -5.20
N GLU A 468 -13.21 -17.00 -5.49
CA GLU A 468 -12.64 -16.48 -6.75
C GLU A 468 -11.11 -16.46 -6.76
N GLU A 469 -10.49 -16.06 -5.64
CA GLU A 469 -9.03 -15.88 -5.50
C GLU A 469 -8.31 -17.12 -4.95
N LEU A 470 -8.90 -17.82 -3.97
CA LEU A 470 -8.25 -18.91 -3.24
C LEU A 470 -8.84 -20.31 -3.50
N ASP A 471 -10.02 -20.39 -4.14
CA ASP A 471 -10.77 -21.64 -4.36
C ASP A 471 -11.10 -22.40 -3.05
N VAL A 472 -11.42 -21.64 -2.00
CA VAL A 472 -11.81 -22.16 -0.67
C VAL A 472 -13.16 -21.62 -0.21
N PRO A 473 -13.95 -22.39 0.57
CA PRO A 473 -15.11 -21.88 1.29
C PRO A 473 -14.69 -20.98 2.47
N PRO A 474 -15.62 -20.16 3.01
CA PRO A 474 -15.42 -19.45 4.27
C PRO A 474 -15.19 -20.40 5.44
N SER A 475 -14.64 -19.88 6.54
CA SER A 475 -14.44 -20.64 7.78
C SER A 475 -15.75 -20.89 8.53
N ALA A 476 -15.72 -21.88 9.43
CA ALA A 476 -16.86 -22.24 10.26
C ALA A 476 -17.32 -21.08 11.17
N GLU A 477 -16.40 -20.20 11.59
CA GLU A 477 -16.71 -19.00 12.37
C GLU A 477 -17.49 -17.96 11.55
N THR A 478 -17.19 -17.84 10.26
CA THR A 478 -17.89 -16.93 9.32
C THR A 478 -19.29 -17.46 8.99
N ASP A 479 -19.41 -18.75 8.72
CA ASP A 479 -20.70 -19.41 8.50
C ASP A 479 -21.59 -19.36 9.75
N ALA A 480 -21.05 -19.65 10.94
CA ALA A 480 -21.79 -19.55 12.19
C ALA A 480 -22.29 -18.12 12.48
N LEU A 481 -21.50 -17.10 12.12
CA LEU A 481 -21.95 -15.71 12.19
C LEU A 481 -23.06 -15.43 11.17
N TYR A 482 -22.98 -15.96 9.95
CA TYR A 482 -24.04 -15.86 8.95
C TYR A 482 -25.32 -16.62 9.31
N GLU A 483 -25.26 -17.72 10.06
CA GLU A 483 -26.46 -18.39 10.57
C GLU A 483 -27.18 -17.56 11.65
N LEU A 484 -26.49 -16.66 12.36
CA LEU A 484 -27.01 -15.90 13.50
C LEU A 484 -27.87 -14.66 13.17
N LEU A 485 -27.44 -13.64 12.41
CA LEU A 485 -27.23 -13.79 10.97
C LEU A 485 -28.59 -14.08 10.32
N ALA A 486 -28.84 -15.29 9.82
CA ALA A 486 -30.10 -15.66 9.18
C ALA A 486 -31.25 -15.91 10.18
N SER A 487 -30.96 -16.39 11.39
CA SER A 487 -31.95 -16.95 12.33
C SER A 487 -32.65 -15.94 13.24
N ALA A 488 -32.00 -14.85 13.66
CA ALA A 488 -32.65 -13.82 14.48
C ALA A 488 -33.87 -13.21 13.74
N ARG A 489 -35.06 -13.19 14.32
CA ARG A 489 -36.28 -12.64 13.69
C ARG A 489 -36.63 -11.25 14.21
#